data_AF-A0A4W4ED07-F1
#
_entry.id   AF-A0A4W4ED07-F1
#
_cell.length_a   1.000
_cell.length_b   1.000
_cell.length_c   1.000
_cell.angle_alpha   90.00
_cell.angle_beta   90.00
_cell.angle_gamma   90.00
#
_symmetry.space_group_name_H-M   'P 1'
#
loop_
_entity.id
_entity.type
_entity.pdbx_description
1 polymer ?
#
loop_
_entity_poly.entity_id
_entity_poly.type
_entity_poly.pdbx_seq_one_letter_code
_entity_poly.pdbx_strand_id
1 'polypeptide(L)'
;MYRPCFTTLTYDTLRFGEFEDFPETSEPVWILGKQFNALTEKEDILSDITSRLWFTYRKNFQPIGGTGPTSDNGWGCMLRCGQMILAEALIRRHLTRDWRWLRGERQKEGYISILHAFIDKKDSYYSIHQIAQMGVGEGKSIGQWYGPNTVAQVLKKLAVFDTWSRLAVHVAMDNTVVIEEISELVNGCLEGACALVEEDPVLWKPLVLLIPLRLGLSDINEAYIETLKQCFMMPQSLGVIGGKPNSAHYFIGFVGQELIYLDPHTTQSAVEPCENGQVQDDSYHCQHPPCRMHICELDPSIAAGFFCLTEDDFDDWCVHVRKVSLHLVAVSQTHCVDYFREHTPYRHFSLAAVKL
;
A
#
# COMPACT_ATOMS: atom_id res chain seq x y z
N MET A 1 21.05 14.07 40.11
CA MET A 1 20.84 14.19 38.65
C MET A 1 19.60 13.40 38.28
N TYR A 2 18.43 14.06 38.27
CA TYR A 2 17.22 13.49 37.70
C TYR A 2 17.24 13.78 36.20
N ARG A 3 17.31 12.75 35.35
CA ARG A 3 16.97 12.87 33.93
C ARG A 3 15.48 12.56 33.79
N PRO A 4 14.65 13.45 33.23
CA PRO A 4 13.26 13.11 32.95
C PRO A 4 13.20 12.23 31.70
N CYS A 5 12.67 11.01 31.84
CA CYS A 5 12.29 10.12 30.74
C CYS A 5 10.78 10.23 30.54
N PHE A 6 10.30 11.29 29.91
CA PHE A 6 8.89 11.42 29.53
C PHE A 6 8.80 12.31 28.28
N THR A 7 8.72 11.68 27.10
CA THR A 7 8.23 12.29 25.85
C THR A 7 7.94 11.26 24.75
N THR A 8 8.41 10.01 24.84
CA THR A 8 8.30 9.01 23.75
C THR A 8 7.04 8.14 23.74
N LEU A 9 6.19 8.18 24.77
CA LEU A 9 5.00 7.32 24.86
C LEU A 9 3.72 7.94 24.25
N THR A 10 3.74 9.22 23.88
CA THR A 10 2.53 9.95 23.46
C THR A 10 2.02 9.57 22.07
N TYR A 11 2.84 8.87 21.27
CA TYR A 11 2.50 8.45 19.90
C TYR A 11 2.15 6.96 19.79
N ASP A 12 2.10 6.22 20.92
CA ASP A 12 1.68 4.81 21.01
C ASP A 12 0.17 4.74 21.27
N THR A 13 -0.63 5.35 20.39
CA THR A 13 -2.07 5.53 20.59
C THR A 13 -2.83 4.22 20.55
N LEU A 14 -2.36 3.23 19.78
CA LEU A 14 -2.99 1.93 19.65
C LEU A 14 -2.93 1.12 20.96
N ARG A 15 -1.86 1.31 21.75
CA ARG A 15 -1.70 0.62 23.05
C ARG A 15 -2.78 0.99 24.06
N PHE A 16 -3.39 2.16 23.93
CA PHE A 16 -4.45 2.66 24.80
C PHE A 16 -5.82 2.70 24.10
N GLY A 17 -5.92 2.16 22.88
CA GLY A 17 -7.18 2.10 22.15
C GLY A 17 -8.14 1.10 22.77
N GLU A 18 -9.42 1.46 22.83
CA GLU A 18 -10.50 0.51 23.10
C GLU A 18 -10.77 -0.26 21.79
N PHE A 19 -10.68 -1.58 21.84
CA PHE A 19 -11.00 -2.43 20.71
C PHE A 19 -12.44 -2.91 20.83
N GLU A 20 -13.29 -2.41 19.94
CA GLU A 20 -14.62 -2.97 19.78
C GLU A 20 -14.56 -4.26 18.97
N ASP A 21 -15.41 -5.22 19.33
CA ASP A 21 -15.64 -6.40 18.51
C ASP A 21 -16.15 -6.01 17.12
N PHE A 22 -15.96 -6.92 16.16
CA PHE A 22 -16.48 -6.73 14.80
C PHE A 22 -18.02 -6.66 14.83
N PRO A 23 -18.65 -5.68 14.16
CA PRO A 23 -20.09 -5.46 14.28
C PRO A 23 -20.90 -6.62 13.72
N GLU A 24 -21.96 -7.02 14.44
CA GLU A 24 -22.98 -7.94 13.92
C GLU A 24 -23.95 -7.15 13.05
N THR A 25 -23.74 -7.17 11.74
CA THR A 25 -24.52 -6.39 10.76
C THR A 25 -24.84 -7.20 9.51
N SER A 26 -25.94 -6.85 8.85
CA SER A 26 -26.29 -7.38 7.52
C SER A 26 -25.54 -6.69 6.38
N GLU A 27 -24.86 -5.58 6.66
CA GLU A 27 -24.04 -4.87 5.67
C GLU A 27 -22.85 -5.75 5.23
N PRO A 28 -22.54 -5.80 3.92
CA PRO A 28 -21.41 -6.56 3.43
C PRO A 28 -20.09 -5.97 3.93
N VAL A 29 -19.17 -6.85 4.31
CA VAL A 29 -17.81 -6.49 4.70
C VAL A 29 -16.92 -6.68 3.49
N TRP A 30 -16.27 -5.61 3.05
CA TRP A 30 -15.33 -5.66 1.94
C TRP A 30 -13.91 -5.53 2.45
N ILE A 31 -13.03 -6.47 2.07
CA ILE A 31 -11.60 -6.43 2.39
C ILE A 31 -10.83 -6.73 1.10
N LEU A 32 -10.15 -5.71 0.57
CA LEU A 32 -9.22 -5.83 -0.55
C LEU A 32 -9.77 -6.69 -1.72
N GLY A 33 -10.94 -6.33 -2.24
CA GLY A 33 -11.61 -7.00 -3.36
C GLY A 33 -12.44 -8.23 -3.02
N LYS A 34 -12.46 -8.67 -1.75
CA LYS A 34 -13.31 -9.77 -1.28
C LYS A 34 -14.48 -9.27 -0.45
N GLN A 35 -15.66 -9.82 -0.73
CA GLN A 35 -16.87 -9.61 0.04
C GLN A 35 -17.08 -10.73 1.05
N PHE A 36 -17.48 -10.38 2.26
CA PHE A 36 -17.84 -11.30 3.34
C PHE A 36 -19.16 -10.88 3.99
N ASN A 37 -19.81 -11.83 4.65
CA ASN A 37 -20.99 -11.63 5.50
C ASN A 37 -20.58 -11.67 6.98
N ALA A 38 -20.76 -10.55 7.69
CA ALA A 38 -20.35 -10.42 9.09
C ALA A 38 -21.04 -11.42 10.04
N LEU A 39 -22.24 -11.92 9.69
CA LEU A 39 -23.02 -12.84 10.54
C LEU A 39 -22.56 -14.30 10.41
N THR A 40 -21.99 -14.69 9.26
CA THR A 40 -21.66 -16.09 8.95
C THR A 40 -20.18 -16.35 8.73
N GLU A 41 -19.39 -15.33 8.37
CA GLU A 41 -17.99 -15.46 7.92
C GLU A 41 -17.03 -14.67 8.84
N LYS A 42 -17.37 -14.53 10.13
CA LYS A 42 -16.56 -13.78 11.11
C LYS A 42 -15.12 -14.30 11.21
N GLU A 43 -14.93 -15.62 11.22
CA GLU A 43 -13.59 -16.24 11.29
C GLU A 43 -12.78 -15.97 10.00
N ASP A 44 -13.42 -16.00 8.83
CA ASP A 44 -12.77 -15.71 7.55
C ASP A 44 -12.36 -14.23 7.43
N ILE A 45 -13.19 -13.31 7.93
CA ILE A 45 -12.89 -11.88 8.04
C ILE A 45 -11.64 -11.68 8.90
N LEU A 46 -11.63 -12.25 10.12
CA LEU A 46 -10.50 -12.12 11.04
C LEU A 46 -9.24 -12.77 10.47
N SER A 47 -9.36 -13.94 9.84
CA SER A 47 -8.27 -14.64 9.18
C SER A 47 -7.67 -13.80 8.05
N ASP A 48 -8.48 -13.17 7.21
CA ASP A 48 -7.99 -12.34 6.10
C ASP A 48 -7.23 -11.10 6.59
N ILE A 49 -7.79 -10.40 7.59
CA ILE A 49 -7.17 -9.21 8.18
C ILE A 49 -5.87 -9.58 8.90
N THR A 50 -5.89 -10.60 9.76
CA THR A 50 -4.71 -11.04 10.53
C THR A 50 -3.60 -11.50 9.59
N SER A 51 -3.94 -12.06 8.43
CA SER A 51 -2.96 -12.49 7.42
C SER A 51 -2.23 -11.35 6.74
N ARG A 52 -2.74 -10.11 6.79
CA ARG A 52 -2.03 -8.97 6.19
C ARG A 52 -0.78 -8.67 7.00
N LEU A 53 0.34 -8.42 6.29
CA LEU A 53 1.57 -7.99 6.94
C LEU A 53 1.39 -6.61 7.56
N TRP A 54 1.55 -6.55 8.86
CA TRP A 54 1.33 -5.38 9.70
C TRP A 54 2.67 -4.82 10.16
N PHE A 55 2.98 -3.60 9.70
CA PHE A 55 4.19 -2.90 10.10
C PHE A 55 3.84 -1.75 11.03
N THR A 56 4.50 -1.72 12.18
CA THR A 56 4.30 -0.77 13.26
C THR A 56 5.59 0.00 13.51
N TYR A 57 5.55 0.98 14.41
CA TYR A 57 6.77 1.57 14.92
C TYR A 57 7.68 0.51 15.52
N ARG A 58 8.98 0.62 15.24
CA ARG A 58 10.01 -0.26 15.78
C ARG A 58 11.03 0.55 16.56
N LYS A 59 11.64 -0.10 17.54
CA LYS A 59 12.74 0.46 18.34
C LYS A 59 13.89 -0.53 18.44
N ASN A 60 15.07 -0.02 18.73
CA ASN A 60 16.32 -0.78 18.87
C ASN A 60 16.79 -1.43 17.56
N PHE A 61 16.38 -0.91 16.39
CA PHE A 61 17.01 -1.25 15.13
C PHE A 61 18.34 -0.50 14.96
N GLN A 62 19.18 -0.93 14.02
CA GLN A 62 20.48 -0.30 13.74
C GLN A 62 20.30 1.19 13.38
N PRO A 63 21.17 2.11 13.84
CA PRO A 63 21.02 3.53 13.53
C PRO A 63 20.92 3.81 12.02
N ILE A 64 19.89 4.54 11.59
CA ILE A 64 19.73 4.93 10.17
C ILE A 64 20.91 5.85 9.78
N GLY A 65 21.61 5.52 8.69
CA GLY A 65 22.82 6.27 8.28
C GLY A 65 23.98 6.19 9.30
N GLY A 66 23.97 5.22 10.20
CA GLY A 66 25.02 4.99 11.21
C GLY A 66 24.96 5.91 12.44
N THR A 67 24.28 7.05 12.36
CA THR A 67 24.18 8.03 13.45
C THR A 67 22.77 8.58 13.68
N GLY A 68 21.82 8.24 12.81
CA GLY A 68 20.43 8.69 12.90
C GLY A 68 19.59 7.91 13.91
N PRO A 69 18.25 8.01 13.81
CA PRO A 69 17.34 7.37 14.76
C PRO A 69 17.52 5.84 14.81
N THR A 70 17.25 5.28 16.00
CA THR A 70 17.13 3.83 16.26
C THR A 70 15.69 3.42 16.59
N SER A 71 14.76 4.34 16.35
CA SER A 71 13.31 4.17 16.48
C SER A 71 12.61 5.09 15.50
N ASP A 72 11.52 4.63 14.90
CA ASP A 72 10.69 5.43 14.00
C ASP A 72 9.39 5.95 14.64
N ASN A 73 9.22 5.68 15.95
CA ASN A 73 8.12 6.22 16.74
C ASN A 73 8.05 7.75 16.60
N GLY A 74 6.84 8.23 16.26
CA GLY A 74 6.51 9.64 16.17
C GLY A 74 6.79 10.30 14.82
N TRP A 75 7.33 9.56 13.84
CA TRP A 75 7.58 10.11 12.49
C TRP A 75 7.41 9.10 11.35
N GLY A 76 7.52 7.80 11.62
CA GLY A 76 7.51 6.73 10.62
C GLY A 76 6.15 6.25 10.13
N CYS A 77 5.01 6.76 10.64
CA CYS A 77 3.71 6.09 10.43
C CYS A 77 3.34 5.95 8.95
N MET A 78 3.50 7.00 8.13
CA MET A 78 3.23 6.90 6.70
C MET A 78 4.21 5.97 5.97
N LEU A 79 5.47 5.87 6.44
CA LEU A 79 6.44 4.93 5.89
C LEU A 79 5.99 3.49 6.17
N ARG A 80 5.48 3.22 7.38
CA ARG A 80 4.88 1.92 7.74
C ARG A 80 3.64 1.59 6.94
N CYS A 81 2.74 2.56 6.70
CA CYS A 81 1.62 2.38 5.79
C CYS A 81 2.09 2.04 4.37
N GLY A 82 3.13 2.71 3.87
CA GLY A 82 3.78 2.38 2.60
C GLY A 82 4.33 0.96 2.57
N GLN A 83 4.98 0.50 3.64
CA GLN A 83 5.42 -0.89 3.77
C GLN A 83 4.25 -1.86 3.69
N MET A 84 3.14 -1.57 4.39
CA MET A 84 1.98 -2.48 4.41
C MET A 84 1.31 -2.63 3.04
N ILE A 85 1.08 -1.51 2.32
CA ILE A 85 0.45 -1.59 0.99
C ILE A 85 1.35 -2.26 -0.05
N LEU A 86 2.67 -2.04 0.00
CA LEU A 86 3.61 -2.73 -0.89
C LEU A 86 3.77 -4.20 -0.52
N ALA A 87 3.77 -4.53 0.77
CA ALA A 87 3.83 -5.91 1.22
C ALA A 87 2.59 -6.69 0.79
N GLU A 88 1.40 -6.08 0.80
CA GLU A 88 0.19 -6.69 0.22
C GLU A 88 0.40 -7.02 -1.28
N ALA A 89 1.02 -6.12 -2.05
CA ALA A 89 1.34 -6.39 -3.45
C ALA A 89 2.32 -7.57 -3.60
N LEU A 90 3.34 -7.66 -2.73
CA LEU A 90 4.28 -8.78 -2.74
C LEU A 90 3.65 -10.10 -2.31
N ILE A 91 2.72 -10.08 -1.35
CA ILE A 91 1.90 -11.24 -0.99
C ILE A 91 1.11 -11.71 -2.21
N ARG A 92 0.45 -10.82 -2.95
CA ARG A 92 -0.28 -11.19 -4.16
C ARG A 92 0.62 -11.75 -5.25
N ARG A 93 1.77 -11.12 -5.46
CA ARG A 93 2.76 -11.52 -6.47
C ARG A 93 3.33 -12.92 -6.22
N HIS A 94 3.58 -13.28 -4.98
CA HIS A 94 4.37 -14.48 -4.64
C HIS A 94 3.57 -15.57 -3.93
N LEU A 95 2.48 -15.22 -3.24
CA LEU A 95 1.65 -16.15 -2.46
C LEU A 95 0.17 -16.16 -2.87
N THR A 96 -0.28 -15.21 -3.70
CA THR A 96 -1.68 -14.94 -4.12
C THR A 96 -2.55 -14.25 -3.07
N ARG A 97 -3.69 -13.69 -3.50
CA ARG A 97 -4.69 -13.03 -2.63
C ARG A 97 -5.35 -14.00 -1.63
N ASP A 98 -5.42 -15.28 -1.97
CA ASP A 98 -6.07 -16.33 -1.18
C ASP A 98 -5.19 -16.86 -0.04
N TRP A 99 -3.90 -16.53 -0.04
CA TRP A 99 -3.01 -16.91 1.05
C TRP A 99 -3.50 -16.38 2.40
N ARG A 100 -3.33 -17.21 3.43
CA ARG A 100 -3.63 -16.90 4.83
C ARG A 100 -2.45 -17.29 5.71
N TRP A 101 -2.19 -16.48 6.73
CA TRP A 101 -1.20 -16.74 7.76
C TRP A 101 -1.80 -17.64 8.84
N LEU A 102 -1.02 -18.62 9.29
CA LEU A 102 -1.38 -19.51 10.39
C LEU A 102 -0.32 -19.41 11.48
N ARG A 103 -0.78 -19.00 12.67
CA ARG A 103 0.07 -18.77 13.83
C ARG A 103 0.79 -20.05 14.26
N GLY A 104 2.09 -19.94 14.50
CA GLY A 104 2.91 -21.06 15.00
C GLY A 104 3.22 -22.13 13.97
N GLU A 105 2.73 -21.98 12.73
CA GLU A 105 3.13 -22.84 11.63
C GLU A 105 4.45 -22.36 11.01
N ARG A 106 5.21 -23.32 10.47
CA ARG A 106 6.42 -23.00 9.71
C ARG A 106 6.04 -22.35 8.39
N GLN A 107 6.49 -21.12 8.19
CA GLN A 107 6.17 -20.37 6.99
C GLN A 107 7.00 -20.84 5.78
N LYS A 108 6.44 -20.66 4.58
CA LYS A 108 7.09 -21.03 3.32
C LYS A 108 8.18 -20.02 2.94
N GLU A 109 9.18 -20.47 2.18
CA GLU A 109 10.30 -19.64 1.68
C GLU A 109 9.84 -18.32 1.03
N GLY A 110 8.75 -18.35 0.24
CA GLY A 110 8.19 -17.15 -0.38
C GLY A 110 7.71 -16.12 0.64
N TYR A 111 7.02 -16.54 1.70
CA TYR A 111 6.60 -15.64 2.78
C TYR A 111 7.79 -15.02 3.51
N ILE A 112 8.77 -15.86 3.85
CA ILE A 112 9.97 -15.43 4.59
C ILE A 112 10.74 -14.39 3.78
N SER A 113 10.88 -14.62 2.47
CA SER A 113 11.54 -13.69 1.55
C SER A 113 10.82 -12.34 1.48
N ILE A 114 9.48 -12.34 1.47
CA ILE A 114 8.68 -11.10 1.54
C ILE A 114 8.96 -10.39 2.86
N LEU A 115 8.81 -11.07 4.00
CA LEU A 115 9.01 -10.45 5.31
C LEU A 115 10.43 -9.89 5.47
N HIS A 116 11.44 -10.64 5.01
CA HIS A 116 12.84 -10.19 4.98
C HIS A 116 13.05 -8.91 4.18
N ALA A 117 12.25 -8.63 3.16
CA ALA A 117 12.34 -7.39 2.41
C ALA A 117 11.95 -6.14 3.24
N PHE A 118 11.25 -6.31 4.37
CA PHE A 118 10.75 -5.21 5.22
C PHE A 118 11.36 -5.13 6.62
N ILE A 119 12.16 -6.13 7.04
CA ILE A 119 12.85 -6.11 8.34
C ILE A 119 13.65 -4.81 8.49
N ASP A 120 13.73 -4.28 9.72
CA ASP A 120 14.40 -3.00 10.03
C ASP A 120 15.93 -3.11 10.00
N LYS A 121 16.46 -3.54 8.86
CA LYS A 121 17.88 -3.60 8.54
C LYS A 121 18.14 -2.95 7.19
N LYS A 122 19.32 -2.35 7.08
CA LYS A 122 19.73 -1.61 5.87
C LYS A 122 19.85 -2.47 4.60
N ASP A 123 20.02 -3.78 4.74
CA ASP A 123 20.13 -4.73 3.62
C ASP A 123 18.78 -5.24 3.12
N SER A 124 17.69 -5.00 3.85
CA SER A 124 16.32 -5.26 3.40
C SER A 124 15.83 -4.15 2.45
N TYR A 125 15.30 -4.54 1.28
CA TYR A 125 14.93 -3.62 0.18
C TYR A 125 14.02 -2.46 0.60
N TYR A 126 13.00 -2.76 1.40
CA TYR A 126 11.93 -1.85 1.79
C TYR A 126 11.93 -1.60 3.29
N SER A 127 13.08 -1.70 3.95
CA SER A 127 13.22 -1.37 5.37
C SER A 127 12.96 0.10 5.64
N ILE A 128 12.67 0.43 6.90
CA ILE A 128 12.57 1.82 7.35
C ILE A 128 13.86 2.62 7.03
N HIS A 129 15.02 1.96 7.04
CA HIS A 129 16.31 2.54 6.66
C HIS A 129 16.32 2.97 5.20
N GLN A 130 15.98 2.05 4.30
CA GLN A 130 16.00 2.30 2.86
C GLN A 130 14.94 3.34 2.47
N ILE A 131 13.74 3.26 3.04
CA ILE A 131 12.67 4.24 2.78
C ILE A 131 13.08 5.64 3.26
N ALA A 132 13.55 5.77 4.50
CA ALA A 132 13.96 7.07 5.03
C ALA A 132 15.17 7.66 4.30
N GLN A 133 16.13 6.83 3.90
CA GLN A 133 17.31 7.28 3.17
C GLN A 133 16.98 7.68 1.73
N MET A 134 16.13 6.91 1.04
CA MET A 134 15.69 7.21 -0.33
C MET A 134 14.87 8.50 -0.40
N GLY A 135 14.02 8.78 0.60
CA GLY A 135 13.24 10.00 0.60
C GLY A 135 14.04 11.29 0.87
N VAL A 136 15.32 11.20 1.25
CA VAL A 136 16.24 12.35 1.16
C VAL A 136 16.32 12.86 -0.28
N GLY A 137 16.31 11.96 -1.26
CA GLY A 137 16.23 12.30 -2.69
C GLY A 137 14.90 12.95 -3.10
N GLU A 138 13.84 12.78 -2.30
CA GLU A 138 12.53 13.43 -2.45
C GLU A 138 12.43 14.74 -1.64
N GLY A 139 13.55 15.24 -1.11
CA GLY A 139 13.58 16.45 -0.29
C GLY A 139 13.03 16.27 1.12
N LYS A 140 12.98 15.04 1.64
CA LYS A 140 12.59 14.74 3.02
C LYS A 140 13.78 14.35 3.87
N SER A 141 13.99 15.09 4.96
CA SER A 141 14.99 14.71 5.96
C SER A 141 14.56 13.43 6.69
N ILE A 142 15.53 12.63 7.15
CA ILE A 142 15.26 11.49 8.04
C ILE A 142 14.59 12.02 9.31
N GLY A 143 13.51 11.37 9.76
CA GLY A 143 12.70 11.85 10.88
C GLY A 143 11.53 12.76 10.48
N GLN A 144 11.42 13.15 9.21
CA GLN A 144 10.30 13.97 8.73
C GLN A 144 9.13 13.09 8.30
N TRP A 145 7.90 13.53 8.61
CA TRP A 145 6.67 12.88 8.16
C TRP A 145 6.49 13.00 6.63
N TYR A 146 5.97 11.94 6.01
CA TYR A 146 5.70 11.84 4.57
C TYR A 146 4.20 11.91 4.31
N GLY A 147 3.80 12.51 3.19
CA GLY A 147 2.46 12.31 2.64
C GLY A 147 2.40 11.05 1.77
N PRO A 148 1.19 10.61 1.38
CA PRO A 148 0.99 9.40 0.55
C PRO A 148 1.77 9.42 -0.77
N ASN A 149 1.80 10.55 -1.47
CA ASN A 149 2.58 10.67 -2.72
C ASN A 149 4.08 10.43 -2.48
N THR A 150 4.67 11.05 -1.46
CA THR A 150 6.11 10.93 -1.21
C THR A 150 6.52 9.49 -0.93
N VAL A 151 5.77 8.76 -0.10
CA VAL A 151 6.08 7.34 0.15
C VAL A 151 5.88 6.50 -1.11
N ALA A 152 4.86 6.77 -1.93
CA ALA A 152 4.65 6.08 -3.21
C ALA A 152 5.85 6.26 -4.17
N GLN A 153 6.38 7.48 -4.30
CA GLN A 153 7.56 7.77 -5.13
C GLN A 153 8.82 7.08 -4.60
N VAL A 154 9.00 7.04 -3.27
CA VAL A 154 10.12 6.31 -2.65
C VAL A 154 10.04 4.82 -2.93
N LEU A 155 8.86 4.21 -2.76
CA LEU A 155 8.66 2.78 -3.03
C LEU A 155 8.89 2.45 -4.51
N LYS A 156 8.46 3.33 -5.43
CA LYS A 156 8.77 3.21 -6.86
C LYS A 156 10.27 3.12 -7.13
N LYS A 157 11.08 3.97 -6.47
CA LYS A 157 12.54 3.96 -6.63
C LYS A 157 13.19 2.72 -5.99
N LEU A 158 12.71 2.28 -4.84
CA LEU A 158 13.24 1.10 -4.15
C LEU A 158 12.95 -0.20 -4.90
N ALA A 159 11.77 -0.31 -5.53
CA ALA A 159 11.36 -1.50 -6.28
C ALA A 159 12.28 -1.83 -7.46
N VAL A 160 13.04 -0.85 -7.98
CA VAL A 160 14.05 -1.07 -9.03
C VAL A 160 15.14 -2.05 -8.59
N PHE A 161 15.47 -2.08 -7.28
CA PHE A 161 16.51 -2.96 -6.75
C PHE A 161 16.02 -4.37 -6.42
N ASP A 162 14.71 -4.59 -6.34
CA ASP A 162 14.11 -5.90 -6.07
C ASP A 162 13.96 -6.70 -7.38
N THR A 163 15.08 -7.30 -7.79
CA THR A 163 15.14 -8.14 -9.00
C THR A 163 14.42 -9.47 -8.83
N TRP A 164 14.02 -9.85 -7.60
CA TRP A 164 13.25 -11.06 -7.36
C TRP A 164 11.77 -10.86 -7.71
N SER A 165 11.19 -9.75 -7.26
CA SER A 165 9.78 -9.45 -7.51
C SER A 165 9.53 -8.88 -8.90
N ARG A 166 10.51 -8.13 -9.45
CA ARG A 166 10.46 -7.49 -10.77
C ARG A 166 9.19 -6.64 -10.99
N LEU A 167 8.78 -5.91 -9.96
CA LEU A 167 7.57 -5.09 -10.01
C LEU A 167 7.76 -3.86 -10.92
N ALA A 168 6.74 -3.55 -11.70
CA ALA A 168 6.57 -2.23 -12.29
C ALA A 168 5.75 -1.38 -11.32
N VAL A 169 6.31 -0.31 -10.76
CA VAL A 169 5.58 0.60 -9.87
C VAL A 169 5.29 1.90 -10.62
N HIS A 170 4.01 2.15 -10.88
CA HIS A 170 3.55 3.39 -11.49
C HIS A 170 2.84 4.25 -10.45
N VAL A 171 3.18 5.54 -10.40
CA VAL A 171 2.52 6.52 -9.53
C VAL A 171 1.83 7.53 -10.44
N ALA A 172 0.51 7.40 -10.56
CA ALA A 172 -0.30 8.23 -11.46
C ALA A 172 -0.58 9.60 -10.81
N MET A 173 -0.05 10.66 -11.43
CA MET A 173 -0.21 12.03 -10.95
C MET A 173 -1.40 12.71 -11.62
N ASP A 174 -1.77 13.90 -11.12
CA ASP A 174 -2.80 14.76 -11.73
C ASP A 174 -4.18 14.07 -11.92
N ASN A 175 -4.49 13.11 -11.04
CA ASN A 175 -5.70 12.30 -11.07
C ASN A 175 -5.95 11.62 -12.43
N THR A 176 -4.90 11.37 -13.21
CA THR A 176 -4.98 10.82 -14.56
C THR A 176 -4.07 9.60 -14.68
N VAL A 177 -4.63 8.49 -15.17
CA VAL A 177 -3.89 7.29 -15.52
C VAL A 177 -3.74 7.24 -17.04
N VAL A 178 -2.51 7.31 -17.52
CA VAL A 178 -2.17 7.22 -18.94
C VAL A 178 -1.81 5.77 -19.26
N ILE A 179 -2.63 5.11 -20.06
CA ILE A 179 -2.47 3.68 -20.35
C ILE A 179 -1.14 3.42 -21.07
N GLU A 180 -0.76 4.29 -22.01
CA GLU A 180 0.48 4.10 -22.79
C GLU A 180 1.73 4.15 -21.92
N GLU A 181 1.78 5.05 -20.91
CA GLU A 181 2.91 5.11 -19.96
C GLU A 181 3.03 3.83 -19.13
N ILE A 182 1.90 3.21 -18.77
CA ILE A 182 1.89 1.93 -18.07
C ILE A 182 2.38 0.83 -19.00
N SER A 183 1.87 0.76 -20.24
CA SER A 183 2.30 -0.21 -21.25
C SER A 183 3.80 -0.13 -21.52
N GLU A 184 4.38 1.07 -21.61
CA GLU A 184 5.83 1.24 -21.79
C GLU A 184 6.64 0.76 -20.57
N LEU A 185 6.16 1.06 -19.36
CA LEU A 185 6.81 0.67 -18.10
C LEU A 185 6.82 -0.85 -17.90
N VAL A 186 5.68 -1.52 -18.13
CA VAL A 186 5.52 -2.97 -17.91
C VAL A 186 6.23 -3.80 -18.98
N ASN A 187 6.30 -3.30 -20.22
CA ASN A 187 6.99 -3.95 -21.33
C ASN A 187 8.50 -3.64 -21.37
N GLY A 188 8.98 -2.73 -20.52
CA GLY A 188 10.40 -2.41 -20.40
C GLY A 188 10.97 -1.54 -21.53
N CYS A 189 10.14 -0.71 -22.18
CA CYS A 189 10.56 0.12 -23.32
C CYS A 189 11.21 1.48 -22.95
N LEU A 190 11.41 1.80 -21.66
CA LEU A 190 12.07 3.06 -21.29
C LEU A 190 13.61 2.97 -21.24
N GLU A 191 14.19 3.85 -22.06
CA GLU A 191 15.57 4.19 -22.33
C GLU A 191 16.52 4.23 -21.12
N GLY A 192 17.73 3.66 -21.30
CA GLY A 192 18.94 4.16 -20.64
C GLY A 192 19.65 3.22 -19.66
N ALA A 193 20.76 2.66 -20.16
CA ALA A 193 21.92 2.10 -19.45
C ALA A 193 21.84 0.64 -18.94
N CYS A 194 22.69 -0.18 -19.56
CA CYS A 194 23.14 -1.54 -19.17
C CYS A 194 22.21 -2.72 -19.52
N ALA A 195 21.87 -2.86 -20.81
CA ALA A 195 21.53 -4.15 -21.38
C ALA A 195 22.79 -5.03 -21.49
N LEU A 196 23.17 -5.67 -20.38
CA LEU A 196 24.09 -6.81 -20.35
C LEU A 196 23.42 -8.01 -19.67
N VAL A 197 22.20 -8.36 -20.07
CA VAL A 197 21.67 -9.72 -19.91
C VAL A 197 20.69 -9.98 -21.05
N GLU A 198 20.95 -11.01 -21.84
CA GLU A 198 19.96 -11.63 -22.74
C GLU A 198 18.91 -12.29 -21.83
N GLU A 199 17.83 -11.58 -21.51
CA GLU A 199 16.64 -12.21 -20.90
C GLU A 199 15.50 -12.23 -21.91
N ASP A 200 14.75 -13.34 -21.92
CA ASP A 200 13.51 -13.49 -22.68
C ASP A 200 12.61 -12.25 -22.49
N PRO A 201 11.98 -11.73 -23.56
CA PRO A 201 11.11 -10.56 -23.45
C PRO A 201 9.93 -10.89 -22.52
N VAL A 202 9.98 -10.35 -21.30
CA VAL A 202 8.86 -10.43 -20.36
C VAL A 202 7.74 -9.57 -20.93
N LEU A 203 6.67 -10.22 -21.40
CA LEU A 203 5.49 -9.58 -21.99
C LEU A 203 4.72 -8.69 -21.00
N TRP A 204 4.87 -8.89 -19.68
CA TRP A 204 4.23 -8.05 -18.66
C TRP A 204 4.96 -8.15 -17.32
N LYS A 205 5.46 -7.02 -16.79
CA LYS A 205 5.90 -6.94 -15.40
C LYS A 205 4.69 -6.69 -14.48
N PRO A 206 4.53 -7.45 -13.38
CA PRO A 206 3.44 -7.23 -12.44
C PRO A 206 3.40 -5.79 -11.94
N LEU A 207 2.25 -5.15 -12.11
CA LEU A 207 2.06 -3.72 -11.92
C LEU A 207 1.54 -3.44 -10.51
N VAL A 208 2.22 -2.53 -9.81
CA VAL A 208 1.69 -1.81 -8.64
C VAL A 208 1.35 -0.39 -9.11
N LEU A 209 0.05 -0.10 -9.21
CA LEU A 209 -0.46 1.21 -9.55
C LEU A 209 -0.85 1.95 -8.27
N LEU A 210 -0.19 3.08 -7.99
CA LEU A 210 -0.51 3.97 -6.88
C LEU A 210 -1.05 5.28 -7.43
N ILE A 211 -2.17 5.74 -6.89
CA ILE A 211 -2.84 6.98 -7.33
C ILE A 211 -2.98 7.89 -6.11
N PRO A 212 -2.05 8.83 -5.90
CA PRO A 212 -2.18 9.87 -4.89
C PRO A 212 -3.33 10.82 -5.23
N LEU A 213 -4.21 11.08 -4.26
CA LEU A 213 -5.43 11.86 -4.45
C LEU A 213 -5.60 12.88 -3.33
N ARG A 214 -6.35 13.95 -3.65
CA ARG A 214 -6.85 14.93 -2.68
C ARG A 214 -8.37 15.05 -2.80
N LEU A 215 -9.11 14.42 -1.88
CA LEU A 215 -10.57 14.27 -1.96
C LEU A 215 -11.38 15.40 -1.31
N GLY A 216 -10.72 16.52 -1.01
CA GLY A 216 -11.32 17.66 -0.33
C GLY A 216 -10.28 18.61 0.25
N LEU A 217 -10.75 19.71 0.86
CA LEU A 217 -9.87 20.73 1.44
C LEU A 217 -9.44 20.38 2.87
N SER A 218 -10.38 20.04 3.73
CA SER A 218 -10.12 19.65 5.13
C SER A 218 -10.66 18.25 5.41
N ASP A 219 -11.85 17.97 4.89
CA ASP A 219 -12.57 16.72 5.02
C ASP A 219 -12.87 16.16 3.62
N ILE A 220 -13.13 14.86 3.54
CA ILE A 220 -13.56 14.22 2.29
C ILE A 220 -14.92 14.78 1.85
N ASN A 221 -15.05 15.10 0.55
CA ASN A 221 -16.35 15.43 -0.03
C ASN A 221 -17.18 14.15 -0.18
N GLU A 222 -18.43 14.17 0.32
CA GLU A 222 -19.35 13.02 0.28
C GLU A 222 -19.54 12.43 -1.12
N ALA A 223 -19.42 13.24 -2.18
CA ALA A 223 -19.50 12.78 -3.56
C ALA A 223 -18.44 11.70 -3.91
N TYR A 224 -17.32 11.66 -3.17
CA TYR A 224 -16.26 10.67 -3.38
C TYR A 224 -16.43 9.40 -2.56
N ILE A 225 -17.30 9.38 -1.54
CA ILE A 225 -17.40 8.25 -0.60
C ILE A 225 -17.77 6.95 -1.32
N GLU A 226 -18.78 6.99 -2.18
CA GLU A 226 -19.18 5.79 -2.91
C GLU A 226 -18.08 5.33 -3.87
N THR A 227 -17.45 6.27 -4.57
CA THR A 227 -16.33 5.95 -5.47
C THR A 227 -15.15 5.33 -4.71
N LEU A 228 -14.85 5.80 -3.50
CA LEU A 228 -13.83 5.26 -2.62
C LEU A 228 -14.18 3.83 -2.17
N LYS A 229 -15.44 3.54 -1.82
CA LYS A 229 -15.91 2.18 -1.51
C LYS A 229 -15.68 1.24 -2.69
N GLN A 230 -16.02 1.67 -3.90
CA GLN A 230 -15.80 0.88 -5.12
C GLN A 230 -14.32 0.54 -5.33
N CYS A 231 -13.37 1.42 -4.94
CA CYS A 231 -11.94 1.10 -5.00
C CYS A 231 -11.56 -0.09 -4.11
N PHE A 232 -12.25 -0.33 -2.98
CA PHE A 232 -12.02 -1.50 -2.12
C PHE A 232 -12.67 -2.78 -2.65
N MET A 233 -13.62 -2.66 -3.59
CA MET A 233 -14.40 -3.78 -4.12
C MET A 233 -13.74 -4.45 -5.32
N MET A 234 -12.79 -3.77 -5.98
CA MET A 234 -12.08 -4.32 -7.15
C MET A 234 -11.16 -5.49 -6.75
N PRO A 235 -11.08 -6.59 -7.53
CA PRO A 235 -10.15 -7.69 -7.27
C PRO A 235 -8.69 -7.22 -7.14
N GLN A 236 -8.32 -6.19 -7.91
CA GLN A 236 -6.98 -5.60 -7.94
C GLN A 236 -6.70 -4.71 -6.72
N SER A 237 -7.69 -4.39 -5.87
CA SER A 237 -7.55 -3.43 -4.78
C SER A 237 -6.45 -3.78 -3.80
N LEU A 238 -5.43 -2.94 -3.68
CA LEU A 238 -4.44 -2.97 -2.59
C LEU A 238 -4.89 -2.11 -1.41
N GLY A 239 -6.10 -1.55 -1.42
CA GLY A 239 -6.57 -0.63 -0.40
C GLY A 239 -6.00 0.78 -0.56
N VAL A 240 -5.97 1.52 0.54
CA VAL A 240 -5.66 2.96 0.55
C VAL A 240 -4.75 3.28 1.73
N ILE A 241 -3.72 4.10 1.50
CA ILE A 241 -2.93 4.72 2.58
C ILE A 241 -3.28 6.20 2.70
N GLY A 242 -3.37 6.71 3.92
CA GLY A 242 -3.77 8.09 4.13
C GLY A 242 -3.68 8.50 5.60
N GLY A 243 -4.12 9.71 5.88
CA GLY A 243 -4.20 10.24 7.24
C GLY A 243 -3.39 11.53 7.45
N LYS A 244 -3.52 12.07 8.66
CA LYS A 244 -2.89 13.34 9.06
C LYS A 244 -1.44 13.11 9.48
N PRO A 245 -0.62 14.18 9.58
CA PRO A 245 0.69 14.09 10.20
C PRO A 245 0.63 13.36 11.55
N ASN A 246 1.42 12.30 11.67
CA ASN A 246 1.50 11.41 12.84
C ASN A 246 0.22 10.59 13.16
N SER A 247 -0.73 10.48 12.22
CA SER A 247 -1.94 9.66 12.31
C SER A 247 -2.25 9.03 10.94
N ALA A 248 -1.28 8.26 10.41
CA ALA A 248 -1.42 7.58 9.13
C ALA A 248 -1.92 6.15 9.32
N HIS A 249 -2.82 5.70 8.45
CA HIS A 249 -3.41 4.37 8.50
C HIS A 249 -3.36 3.68 7.13
N TYR A 250 -3.35 2.35 7.14
CA TYR A 250 -3.54 1.54 5.94
C TYR A 250 -4.96 0.97 5.94
N PHE A 251 -5.83 1.56 5.14
CA PHE A 251 -7.21 1.14 4.96
C PHE A 251 -7.25 -0.05 4.00
N ILE A 252 -7.87 -1.14 4.45
CA ILE A 252 -7.94 -2.41 3.73
C ILE A 252 -9.35 -2.75 3.28
N GLY A 253 -10.36 -1.99 3.70
CA GLY A 253 -11.74 -2.36 3.49
C GLY A 253 -12.74 -1.41 4.12
N PHE A 254 -14.01 -1.80 4.08
CA PHE A 254 -15.09 -1.08 4.74
C PHE A 254 -16.25 -2.00 5.13
N VAL A 255 -17.08 -1.54 6.06
CA VAL A 255 -18.38 -2.12 6.41
C VAL A 255 -19.35 -0.97 6.70
N GLY A 256 -20.51 -0.95 6.04
CA GLY A 256 -21.44 0.17 6.16
C GLY A 256 -20.78 1.52 5.83
N GLN A 257 -20.66 2.42 6.81
CA GLN A 257 -20.01 3.74 6.70
C GLN A 257 -18.66 3.83 7.42
N GLU A 258 -18.08 2.68 7.79
CA GLU A 258 -16.80 2.64 8.48
C GLU A 258 -15.72 2.02 7.59
N LEU A 259 -14.53 2.63 7.58
CA LEU A 259 -13.34 2.04 6.98
C LEU A 259 -12.69 1.10 7.98
N ILE A 260 -12.18 -0.03 7.47
CA ILE A 260 -11.40 -1.01 8.22
C ILE A 260 -9.92 -0.76 7.90
N TYR A 261 -9.06 -0.67 8.92
CA TYR A 261 -7.65 -0.35 8.73
C TYR A 261 -6.69 -1.05 9.69
N LEU A 262 -5.43 -1.08 9.27
CA LEU A 262 -4.29 -1.46 10.09
C LEU A 262 -3.55 -0.21 10.58
N ASP A 263 -3.29 -0.17 11.88
CA ASP A 263 -2.74 1.00 12.56
C ASP A 263 -1.25 0.78 12.93
N PRO A 264 -0.32 1.61 12.45
CA PRO A 264 1.10 1.46 12.76
C PRO A 264 1.53 2.06 14.12
N HIS A 265 0.64 2.74 14.86
CA HIS A 265 0.95 3.52 16.06
C HIS A 265 1.09 2.67 17.33
N THR A 266 1.87 1.59 17.23
CA THR A 266 2.41 0.90 18.39
C THR A 266 3.89 0.62 18.25
N THR A 267 4.67 0.77 19.34
CA THR A 267 6.12 0.59 19.27
C THR A 267 6.57 -0.78 19.76
N GLN A 268 6.92 -1.64 18.82
CA GLN A 268 7.46 -2.97 19.07
C GLN A 268 9.01 -2.98 18.97
N SER A 269 9.67 -3.96 19.58
CA SER A 269 11.13 -4.13 19.39
C SER A 269 11.43 -4.61 17.97
N ALA A 270 12.54 -4.17 17.37
CA ALA A 270 13.03 -4.73 16.11
C ALA A 270 13.26 -6.24 16.24
N VAL A 271 12.93 -7.00 15.20
CA VAL A 271 13.08 -8.45 15.17
C VAL A 271 14.35 -8.82 14.40
N GLU A 272 15.17 -9.68 14.99
CA GLU A 272 16.34 -10.25 14.34
C GLU A 272 15.98 -11.62 13.75
N PRO A 273 16.24 -11.86 12.45
CA PRO A 273 16.10 -13.19 11.86
C PRO A 273 16.96 -14.23 12.59
N CYS A 274 16.42 -15.44 12.73
CA CYS A 274 17.14 -16.58 13.28
C CYS A 274 18.23 -17.08 12.31
N GLU A 275 19.19 -17.86 12.81
CA GLU A 275 20.31 -18.40 12.00
C GLU A 275 19.84 -19.24 10.80
N ASN A 276 18.67 -19.87 10.90
CA ASN A 276 18.05 -20.67 9.84
C ASN A 276 17.21 -19.84 8.86
N GLY A 277 17.28 -18.51 8.92
CA GLY A 277 16.53 -17.57 8.08
C GLY A 277 15.06 -17.41 8.46
N GLN A 278 14.54 -18.11 9.48
CA GLN A 278 13.19 -17.87 9.98
C GLN A 278 13.12 -16.56 10.77
N VAL A 279 11.93 -15.97 10.86
CA VAL A 279 11.67 -14.78 11.68
C VAL A 279 10.51 -15.08 12.61
N GLN A 280 10.60 -14.62 13.86
CA GLN A 280 9.43 -14.57 14.75
C GLN A 280 8.45 -13.54 14.22
N ASP A 281 7.41 -14.02 13.55
CA ASP A 281 6.52 -13.21 12.72
C ASP A 281 5.25 -12.74 13.42
N ASP A 282 4.95 -13.22 14.64
CA ASP A 282 3.76 -12.82 15.42
C ASP A 282 3.56 -11.30 15.48
N SER A 283 4.65 -10.55 15.60
CA SER A 283 4.60 -9.08 15.70
C SER A 283 4.31 -8.36 14.37
N TYR A 284 4.31 -9.08 13.25
CA TYR A 284 3.98 -8.58 11.92
C TYR A 284 2.57 -9.00 11.47
N HIS A 285 1.76 -9.53 12.39
CA HIS A 285 0.37 -9.89 12.15
C HIS A 285 -0.50 -9.26 13.24
N CYS A 286 -1.51 -8.48 12.83
CA CYS A 286 -2.40 -7.78 13.73
C CYS A 286 -3.41 -8.76 14.35
N GLN A 287 -3.21 -9.10 15.63
CA GLN A 287 -4.01 -10.11 16.34
C GLN A 287 -5.10 -9.52 17.25
N HIS A 288 -5.26 -8.20 17.29
CA HIS A 288 -6.38 -7.54 17.98
C HIS A 288 -7.55 -7.33 17.01
N PRO A 289 -8.77 -7.03 17.52
CA PRO A 289 -9.90 -6.67 16.67
C PRO A 289 -9.52 -5.55 15.69
N PRO A 290 -10.01 -5.61 14.44
CA PRO A 290 -9.64 -4.66 13.41
C PRO A 290 -10.14 -3.26 13.76
N CYS A 291 -9.28 -2.26 13.55
CA CYS A 291 -9.64 -0.88 13.79
C CYS A 291 -10.66 -0.41 12.74
N ARG A 292 -11.64 0.36 13.20
CA ARG A 292 -12.70 0.95 12.38
C ARG A 292 -12.79 2.46 12.65
N MET A 293 -13.11 3.24 11.63
CA MET A 293 -13.41 4.66 11.77
C MET A 293 -14.45 5.09 10.74
N HIS A 294 -15.26 6.11 11.06
CA HIS A 294 -16.26 6.61 10.12
C HIS A 294 -15.57 7.21 8.88
N ILE A 295 -16.10 6.95 7.67
CA ILE A 295 -15.47 7.39 6.42
C ILE A 295 -15.27 8.91 6.37
N CYS A 296 -16.19 9.70 6.94
CA CYS A 296 -16.07 11.17 6.97
C CYS A 296 -14.88 11.68 7.81
N GLU A 297 -14.29 10.85 8.67
CA GLU A 297 -13.10 11.22 9.46
C GLU A 297 -11.79 11.02 8.69
N LEU A 298 -11.84 10.39 7.51
CA LEU A 298 -10.69 10.18 6.64
C LEU A 298 -10.10 11.54 6.19
N ASP A 299 -8.79 11.71 6.38
CA ASP A 299 -8.09 12.87 5.80
C ASP A 299 -8.16 12.81 4.26
N PRO A 300 -8.46 13.93 3.59
CA PRO A 300 -8.60 13.92 2.14
C PRO A 300 -7.29 13.63 1.38
N SER A 301 -6.11 13.66 2.02
CA SER A 301 -4.85 13.23 1.40
C SER A 301 -4.67 11.72 1.50
N ILE A 302 -4.81 11.02 0.36
CA ILE A 302 -4.67 9.56 0.30
C ILE A 302 -3.80 9.12 -0.88
N ALA A 303 -3.45 7.84 -0.94
CA ALA A 303 -3.07 7.16 -2.17
C ALA A 303 -3.80 5.80 -2.24
N ALA A 304 -4.58 5.61 -3.31
CA ALA A 304 -5.22 4.34 -3.60
C ALA A 304 -4.26 3.43 -4.37
N GLY A 305 -4.24 2.14 -4.03
CA GLY A 305 -3.37 1.17 -4.68
C GLY A 305 -4.14 0.07 -5.40
N PHE A 306 -3.58 -0.39 -6.53
CA PHE A 306 -4.07 -1.52 -7.30
C PHE A 306 -2.91 -2.40 -7.77
N PHE A 307 -3.15 -3.71 -7.82
CA PHE A 307 -2.18 -4.70 -8.27
C PHE A 307 -2.73 -5.49 -9.45
N CYS A 308 -2.02 -5.47 -10.56
CA CYS A 308 -2.36 -6.21 -11.77
C CYS A 308 -1.20 -7.17 -12.09
N LEU A 309 -1.42 -8.46 -11.85
CA LEU A 309 -0.39 -9.48 -12.06
C LEU A 309 -0.12 -9.68 -13.55
N THR A 310 -1.17 -9.58 -14.36
CA THR A 310 -1.15 -9.75 -15.83
C THR A 310 -1.72 -8.52 -16.54
N GLU A 311 -1.56 -8.47 -17.86
CA GLU A 311 -2.21 -7.49 -18.73
C GLU A 311 -3.75 -7.60 -18.64
N ASP A 312 -4.29 -8.83 -18.60
CA ASP A 312 -5.74 -9.06 -18.43
C ASP A 312 -6.27 -8.46 -17.12
N ASP A 313 -5.51 -8.54 -16.02
CA ASP A 313 -5.90 -7.92 -14.75
C ASP A 313 -5.99 -6.40 -14.87
N PHE A 314 -5.09 -5.79 -15.66
CA PHE A 314 -5.07 -4.35 -15.89
C PHE A 314 -6.18 -3.90 -16.82
N ASP A 315 -6.50 -4.69 -17.85
CA ASP A 315 -7.65 -4.45 -18.72
C ASP A 315 -8.97 -4.54 -17.93
N ASP A 316 -9.11 -5.55 -17.07
CA ASP A 316 -10.26 -5.68 -16.17
C ASP A 316 -10.36 -4.49 -15.21
N TRP A 317 -9.24 -4.04 -14.64
CA TRP A 317 -9.20 -2.82 -13.82
C TRP A 317 -9.65 -1.59 -14.61
N CYS A 318 -9.18 -1.43 -15.85
CA CYS A 318 -9.60 -0.33 -16.74
C CYS A 318 -11.11 -0.37 -17.00
N VAL A 319 -11.70 -1.55 -17.20
CA VAL A 319 -13.15 -1.73 -17.35
C VAL A 319 -13.91 -1.32 -16.09
N HIS A 320 -13.43 -1.72 -14.91
CA HIS A 320 -14.04 -1.35 -13.62
C HIS A 320 -13.97 0.16 -13.38
N VAL A 321 -12.80 0.77 -13.57
CA VAL A 321 -12.63 2.22 -13.38
C VAL A 321 -13.50 3.00 -14.35
N ARG A 322 -13.62 2.60 -15.63
CA ARG A 322 -14.53 3.28 -16.59
C ARG A 322 -16.00 3.24 -16.16
N LYS A 323 -16.44 2.21 -15.44
CA LYS A 323 -17.80 2.12 -14.89
C LYS A 323 -17.99 3.01 -13.65
N VAL A 324 -16.92 3.24 -12.90
CA VAL A 324 -16.89 3.97 -11.63
C VAL A 324 -16.47 5.45 -11.79
N SER A 325 -15.83 5.81 -12.91
CA SER A 325 -15.26 7.13 -13.24
C SER A 325 -16.33 8.20 -13.48
N LEU A 326 -17.04 8.56 -12.42
CA LEU A 326 -17.77 9.83 -12.37
C LEU A 326 -16.96 10.92 -11.64
N HIS A 327 -15.98 10.58 -10.77
CA HIS A 327 -15.38 11.61 -9.89
C HIS A 327 -13.88 11.47 -9.49
N LEU A 328 -13.27 10.27 -9.42
CA LEU A 328 -11.92 10.13 -8.80
C LEU A 328 -10.71 10.18 -9.75
N VAL A 329 -10.76 9.47 -10.87
CA VAL A 329 -9.60 9.28 -11.78
C VAL A 329 -10.07 9.29 -13.22
N ALA A 330 -9.38 10.05 -14.06
CA ALA A 330 -9.52 9.99 -15.50
C ALA A 330 -8.57 8.91 -16.06
N VAL A 331 -9.09 8.02 -16.91
CA VAL A 331 -8.25 7.07 -17.67
C VAL A 331 -8.15 7.61 -19.09
N SER A 332 -6.93 7.91 -19.52
CA SER A 332 -6.66 8.49 -20.84
C SER A 332 -5.87 7.52 -21.73
N GLN A 333 -6.22 7.53 -23.01
CA GLN A 333 -5.44 6.92 -24.08
C GLN A 333 -4.97 8.04 -25.01
N THR A 334 -3.67 8.19 -25.14
CA THR A 334 -3.06 9.09 -26.10
C THR A 334 -2.97 8.38 -27.45
N HIS A 335 -3.80 8.78 -28.42
CA HIS A 335 -3.61 8.35 -29.80
C HIS A 335 -2.30 8.94 -30.33
N CYS A 336 -1.28 8.10 -30.49
CA CYS A 336 -0.15 8.42 -31.35
C CYS A 336 -0.71 8.55 -32.79
N VAL A 337 -0.72 9.78 -33.31
CA VAL A 337 -1.01 10.03 -34.71
C VAL A 337 0.20 9.52 -35.50
N ASP A 338 -0.08 8.51 -36.33
CA ASP A 338 0.70 7.94 -37.43
C ASP A 338 1.46 6.61 -37.21
N TYR A 339 1.00 5.63 -38.04
CA TYR A 339 1.74 4.53 -38.67
C TYR A 339 1.81 3.14 -37.98
N PHE A 340 0.67 2.43 -37.85
CA PHE A 340 0.33 1.21 -38.63
C PHE A 340 -0.92 0.47 -38.08
N ARG A 341 -1.94 0.34 -38.96
CA ARG A 341 -2.98 -0.70 -39.10
C ARG A 341 -3.93 -1.07 -37.95
N GLU A 342 -5.16 -0.59 -38.13
CA GLU A 342 -6.43 -1.35 -38.16
C GLU A 342 -6.63 -2.46 -37.11
N HIS A 343 -7.48 -2.21 -36.10
CA HIS A 343 -8.74 -2.91 -35.82
C HIS A 343 -9.27 -2.53 -34.41
N THR A 344 -10.05 -1.44 -34.29
CA THR A 344 -11.30 -1.30 -33.50
C THR A 344 -11.71 0.18 -33.35
N PRO A 345 -13.02 0.54 -33.33
CA PRO A 345 -13.44 1.93 -33.40
C PRO A 345 -14.23 2.39 -32.15
N TYR A 346 -13.60 2.95 -31.12
CA TYR A 346 -14.31 3.66 -30.03
C TYR A 346 -13.41 4.78 -29.46
N ARG A 347 -13.51 6.01 -29.98
CA ARG A 347 -14.33 7.15 -29.51
C ARG A 347 -13.76 7.87 -28.26
N HIS A 348 -13.09 8.99 -28.54
CA HIS A 348 -12.63 10.03 -27.61
C HIS A 348 -13.71 10.57 -26.66
N PHE A 349 -13.35 10.83 -25.39
CA PHE A 349 -13.91 11.92 -24.58
C PHE A 349 -12.88 12.44 -23.57
N SER A 350 -12.73 13.76 -23.50
CA SER A 350 -12.15 14.50 -22.39
C SER A 350 -13.30 14.91 -21.47
N LEU A 351 -13.28 14.50 -20.20
CA LEU A 351 -14.07 15.15 -19.17
C LEU A 351 -13.13 15.98 -18.29
N ALA A 352 -13.27 17.29 -18.43
CA ALA A 352 -12.65 18.29 -17.58
C ALA A 352 -13.02 18.04 -16.12
N ALA A 353 -12.02 18.13 -15.25
CA ALA A 353 -12.24 18.35 -13.83
C ALA A 353 -13.22 19.53 -13.65
N VAL A 354 -14.32 19.29 -12.94
CA VAL A 354 -15.08 20.37 -12.33
C VAL A 354 -14.14 20.96 -11.28
N LYS A 355 -13.46 22.04 -11.65
CA LYS A 355 -12.86 22.96 -10.68
C LYS A 355 -14.00 23.45 -9.80
N LEU A 356 -13.95 23.11 -8.50
CA LEU A 356 -14.59 23.92 -7.48
C LEU A 356 -13.64 25.06 -7.09
#